data_AF-A0A7X9FGI9-F1
#
_entry.id   AF-A0A7X9FGI9-F1
#
_cell.length_a   1.000
_cell.length_b   1.000
_cell.length_c   1.000
_cell.angle_alpha   90.00
_cell.angle_beta   90.00
_cell.angle_gamma   90.00
#
_symmetry.space_group_name_H-M   'P 1'
#
loop_
_entity.id
_entity.type
_entity.pdbx_description
1 polymer ?
#
loop_
_entity_poly.entity_id
_entity_poly.type
_entity_poly.pdbx_seq_one_letter_code
_entity_poly.pdbx_strand_id
1 'polypeptide(L)' 'MDMKKRRVFSAEFKARVALEAVTGAQTLSELSAKHGVHPNVIAQWKRRVQE' A
#
# COMPACT_ATOMS: atom_id res chain seq x y z
N MET A 1 -2.50 -3.79 27.06
CA MET A 1 -2.55 -4.50 25.77
C MET A 1 -3.07 -3.53 24.72
N ASP A 2 -2.15 -2.80 24.10
CA ASP A 2 -2.46 -1.67 23.24
C ASP A 2 -3.12 -2.16 21.95
N MET A 3 -4.42 -1.92 21.88
CA MET A 3 -5.26 -2.18 20.72
C MET A 3 -4.71 -1.36 19.55
N LYS A 4 -3.84 -1.99 18.75
CA LYS A 4 -3.17 -1.38 17.61
C LYS A 4 -4.24 -0.89 16.64
N LYS A 5 -4.59 0.41 16.72
CA LYS A 5 -5.61 1.05 15.89
C LYS A 5 -5.27 0.75 14.43
N ARG A 6 -6.08 -0.10 13.80
CA ARG A 6 -5.89 -0.48 12.40
C ARG A 6 -6.01 0.81 11.58
N ARG A 7 -4.92 1.24 10.94
CA ARG A 7 -4.98 2.30 9.94
C ARG A 7 -5.89 1.81 8.82
N VAL A 8 -7.09 2.37 8.76
CA VAL A 8 -8.04 2.08 7.69
C VAL A 8 -7.63 2.97 6.51
N PHE A 9 -7.12 2.35 5.46
CA PHE A 9 -6.86 3.01 4.18
C PHE A 9 -8.10 2.87 3.29
N SER A 10 -8.58 3.98 2.74
CA SER A 10 -9.70 4.01 1.80
C SER A 10 -9.38 3.22 0.53
N ALA A 11 -10.41 2.70 -0.14
CA ALA A 11 -10.25 1.91 -1.36
C ALA A 11 -9.50 2.69 -2.46
N GLU A 12 -9.81 3.98 -2.65
CA GLU A 12 -9.08 4.87 -3.56
C GLU A 12 -7.58 4.96 -3.24
N PHE A 13 -7.22 5.01 -1.96
CA PHE A 13 -5.82 5.11 -1.56
C PHE A 13 -5.07 3.81 -1.89
N LYS A 14 -5.70 2.66 -1.61
CA LYS A 14 -5.14 1.36 -1.96
C LYS A 14 -4.99 1.21 -3.47
N ALA A 15 -5.98 1.64 -4.24
CA ALA A 15 -5.96 1.60 -5.69
C ALA A 15 -4.86 2.49 -6.27
N ARG A 16 -4.73 3.74 -5.80
CA ARG A 16 -3.66 4.66 -6.24
C ARG A 16 -2.27 4.11 -5.93
N VAL A 17 -2.07 3.62 -4.71
CA VAL A 17 -0.80 3.01 -4.26
C VAL A 17 -0.48 1.74 -5.05
N ALA A 18 -1.46 0.87 -5.28
CA ALA A 18 -1.28 -0.34 -6.06
C ALA A 18 -0.98 -0.02 -7.53
N LEU A 19 -1.64 0.99 -8.12
CA LEU A 19 -1.37 1.44 -9.48
C LEU A 19 0.05 2.00 -9.61
N GLU A 20 0.50 2.84 -8.67
CA GLU A 20 1.89 3.35 -8.64
C GLU A 20 2.91 2.19 -8.51
N ALA A 21 2.59 1.17 -7.70
CA ALA A 21 3.42 -0.02 -7.52
C ALA A 21 3.41 -1.01 -8.71
N VAL A 22 2.36 -0.97 -9.55
CA VAL A 22 2.24 -1.78 -10.78
C VAL A 22 2.90 -1.06 -11.96
N THR A 23 2.67 0.23 -12.11
CA THR A 23 3.26 1.08 -13.15
C THR A 23 4.78 1.20 -13.02
N GLY A 24 5.35 0.87 -11.84
CA GLY A 24 6.79 0.93 -11.61
C GLY A 24 7.32 2.35 -11.44
N ALA A 25 6.43 3.33 -11.24
CA ALA A 25 6.79 4.72 -11.01
C ALA A 25 7.55 4.91 -9.69
N GLN A 26 7.30 4.04 -8.71
CA GLN A 26 7.98 4.06 -7.41
C GLN A 26 8.07 2.64 -6.83
N THR A 27 9.13 2.38 -6.07
CA THR A 27 9.33 1.09 -5.41
C THR A 27 8.41 0.94 -4.19
N LEU A 28 8.12 -0.31 -3.77
CA LEU A 28 7.35 -0.60 -2.56
C LEU A 28 7.92 0.10 -1.32
N SER A 29 9.24 0.26 -1.26
CA SER A 29 9.95 0.92 -0.16
C SER A 29 9.73 2.44 -0.19
N GLU A 30 9.76 3.06 -1.37
CA GLU A 30 9.47 4.48 -1.52
C GLU A 30 8.00 4.81 -1.25
N LEU A 31 7.06 4.00 -1.75
CA LEU A 31 5.65 4.20 -1.38
C LEU A 31 5.45 4.00 0.12
N SER A 32 6.18 3.06 0.73
CA SER A 32 6.13 2.90 2.17
C SER A 32 6.58 4.15 2.91
N ALA A 33 7.69 4.75 2.49
CA ALA A 33 8.20 5.98 3.08
C ALA A 33 7.27 7.17 2.83
N LYS A 34 6.74 7.32 1.60
CA LYS A 34 5.89 8.44 1.17
C LYS A 34 4.50 8.40 1.77
N HIS A 35 3.89 7.22 1.85
CA HIS A 35 2.51 7.02 2.31
C HIS A 35 2.42 6.51 3.75
N GLY A 36 3.55 6.16 4.38
CA GLY A 36 3.58 5.57 5.72
C GLY A 36 2.92 4.19 5.80
N VAL A 37 2.89 3.46 4.67
CA VAL A 37 2.26 2.15 4.53
C VAL A 37 3.35 1.08 4.54
N HIS A 38 3.22 0.06 5.37
CA HIS A 38 4.23 -1.00 5.39
C HIS A 38 4.39 -1.67 4.00
N PRO A 39 5.62 -1.94 3.53
CA PRO A 39 5.84 -2.50 2.17
C PRO A 39 5.12 -3.83 1.95
N ASN A 40 4.97 -4.64 3.00
CA ASN A 40 4.18 -5.87 2.97
C ASN A 40 2.69 -5.64 2.63
N VAL A 41 2.12 -4.53 3.10
CA VAL A 41 0.73 -4.16 2.84
C VAL A 41 0.57 -3.67 1.39
N ILE A 42 1.55 -2.93 0.87
CA ILE A 42 1.59 -2.51 -0.53
C ILE A 42 1.72 -3.73 -1.45
N ALA A 43 2.56 -4.71 -1.08
CA ALA A 43 2.68 -5.97 -1.81
C ALA A 43 1.35 -6.75 -1.85
N GLN A 44 0.59 -6.77 -0.74
CA GLN A 44 -0.78 -7.32 -0.73
C GLN A 44 -1.71 -6.58 -1.68
N TRP A 45 -1.70 -5.25 -1.71
CA TRP A 45 -2.57 -4.46 -2.60
C TRP A 45 -2.20 -4.66 -4.06
N LYS A 46 -0.91 -4.69 -4.38
CA LYS A 46 -0.41 -5.01 -5.72
C LYS A 46 -0.90 -6.40 -6.17
N ARG A 47 -0.79 -7.40 -5.30
CA ARG A 47 -1.29 -8.76 -5.58
C ARG A 47 -2.81 -8.79 -5.79
N ARG A 48 -3.57 -7.98 -5.05
CA ARG A 48 -5.04 -7.88 -5.19
C ARG A 48 -5.48 -7.18 -6.49
N VAL A 49 -4.67 -6.30 -7.06
CA VAL A 49 -4.95 -5.63 -8.34
C VAL A 49 -4.52 -6.47 -9.54
N GLN A 50 -3.57 -7.38 -9.34
CA GLN A 50 -3.14 -8.35 -10.36
C GLN A 50 -3.99 -9.64 -10.40
N GLU A 51 -4.92 -9.83 -9.47
CA GLU A 51 -5.88 -10.95 -9.41
C GLU A 51 -7.21 -10.59 -10.06
#